data_AF-A0A7Y5X398-F1
#
_entry.id   AF-A0A7Y5X398-F1
#
_cell.length_a   1.000
_cell.length_b   1.000
_cell.length_c   1.000
_cell.angle_alpha   90.00
_cell.angle_beta   90.00
_cell.angle_gamma   90.00
#
_symmetry.space_group_name_H-M   'P 1'
#
loop_
_entity.id
_entity.type
_entity.pdbx_description
1 polymer ?
#
loop_
_entity_poly.entity_id
_entity_poly.type
_entity_poly.pdbx_seq_one_letter_code
_entity_poly.pdbx_strand_id
1 'polypeptide(L)'
;MARRRGGLELEQGRLGGGAAARLDPRALERAADEAEAAGDAARALRLRFRAGLLRLGRAQVVPLRESLTSGEARRIIRLADFDGLARTHDEVVYGGRDARREDAVVARERWPLVLAAKGVRT
;
A
#
# COMPACT_ATOMS: atom_id res chain seq x y z
N MET A 1 27.52 4.22 -10.12
CA MET A 1 26.34 5.13 -10.09
C MET A 1 25.25 4.53 -10.98
N ALA A 2 24.36 3.68 -10.44
CA ALA A 2 23.24 3.11 -11.20
C ALA A 2 21.94 3.33 -10.41
N ARG A 3 21.26 4.45 -10.70
CA ARG A 3 19.94 4.77 -10.14
C ARG A 3 18.86 4.02 -10.93
N ARG A 4 18.67 2.74 -10.63
CA ARG A 4 17.47 2.01 -11.07
C ARG A 4 16.31 2.36 -10.15
N ARG A 5 15.47 3.29 -10.60
CA ARG A 5 14.19 3.65 -9.96
C ARG A 5 13.20 2.55 -10.30
N GLY A 6 13.03 1.58 -9.41
CA GLY A 6 11.99 0.55 -9.50
C GLY A 6 10.62 1.22 -9.42
N GLY A 7 9.92 1.27 -10.55
CA GLY A 7 8.53 1.68 -10.59
C GLY A 7 7.70 0.56 -9.98
N LEU A 8 6.72 0.94 -9.13
CA LEU A 8 5.65 0.04 -8.71
C LEU A 8 4.98 -0.45 -9.98
N GLU A 9 5.45 -1.58 -10.49
CA GLU A 9 4.77 -2.33 -11.53
C GLU A 9 3.56 -2.92 -10.82
N LEU A 10 2.49 -2.11 -10.81
CA LEU A 10 1.16 -2.55 -10.47
C LEU A 10 0.85 -3.64 -11.49
N GLU A 11 1.19 -4.88 -11.15
CA GLU A 11 0.80 -6.06 -11.91
C GLU A 11 -0.71 -6.23 -11.74
N GLN A 12 -1.44 -5.39 -12.46
CA GLN A 12 -2.81 -5.58 -12.88
C GLN A 12 -2.85 -5.18 -14.34
N GLY A 13 -2.51 -6.15 -15.18
CA GLY A 13 -2.95 -6.12 -16.56
C GLY A 13 -4.43 -5.75 -16.60
N ARG A 14 -4.71 -4.63 -17.28
CA ARG A 14 -6.03 -4.25 -17.81
C ARG A 14 -7.03 -3.58 -16.86
N LEU A 15 -6.64 -2.57 -16.09
CA LEU A 15 -7.61 -1.75 -15.35
C LEU A 15 -7.29 -0.25 -15.44
N GLY A 16 -7.33 0.30 -16.65
CA GLY A 16 -7.08 1.72 -16.92
C GLY A 16 -7.90 2.65 -16.03
N GLY A 17 -7.22 3.60 -15.40
CA GLY A 17 -7.62 4.95 -14.97
C GLY A 17 -8.87 5.10 -14.07
N GLY A 18 -9.99 4.48 -14.41
CA GLY A 18 -11.27 4.53 -13.68
C GLY A 18 -11.54 3.34 -12.76
N ALA A 19 -10.79 2.25 -12.84
CA ALA A 19 -11.01 1.07 -11.99
C ALA A 19 -10.48 1.24 -10.56
N ALA A 20 -9.38 1.99 -10.37
CA ALA A 20 -8.90 2.37 -9.04
C ALA A 20 -9.94 3.19 -8.25
N ALA A 21 -10.79 3.96 -8.94
CA ALA A 21 -11.89 4.70 -8.32
C ALA A 21 -13.05 3.78 -7.85
N ARG A 22 -13.24 2.62 -8.47
CA ARG A 22 -14.31 1.65 -8.10
C ARG A 22 -13.93 0.68 -6.98
N LEU A 23 -12.66 0.57 -6.61
CA LEU A 23 -12.26 -0.29 -5.50
C LEU A 23 -12.53 0.43 -4.17
N ASP A 24 -13.35 -0.21 -3.33
CA ASP A 24 -13.64 0.26 -1.98
C ASP A 24 -12.51 -0.13 -1.02
N PRO A 25 -11.82 0.83 -0.37
CA PRO A 25 -10.79 0.55 0.63
C PRO A 25 -11.27 -0.40 1.73
N ARG A 26 -12.55 -0.30 2.15
CA ARG A 26 -13.10 -1.20 3.19
C ARG A 26 -13.23 -2.63 2.71
N ALA A 27 -13.52 -2.84 1.43
CA ALA A 27 -13.54 -4.18 0.85
C ALA A 27 -12.14 -4.79 0.78
N LEU A 28 -11.12 -3.98 0.45
CA LEU A 28 -9.73 -4.41 0.43
C LEU A 28 -9.19 -4.73 1.82
N GLU A 29 -9.56 -3.96 2.84
CA GLU A 29 -9.21 -4.22 4.23
C GLU A 29 -9.81 -5.53 4.73
N ARG A 30 -11.09 -5.77 4.47
CA ARG A 30 -11.72 -7.07 4.80
C ARG A 30 -11.05 -8.24 4.09
N ALA A 31 -10.76 -8.11 2.80
CA ALA A 31 -10.03 -9.12 2.05
C ALA A 31 -8.60 -9.33 2.58
N ALA A 32 -7.98 -8.30 3.15
CA ALA A 32 -6.68 -8.42 3.80
C ALA A 32 -6.76 -9.16 5.13
N ASP A 33 -7.81 -8.92 5.92
CA ASP A 33 -8.07 -9.66 7.15
C ASP A 33 -8.31 -11.14 6.85
N GLU A 34 -9.07 -11.46 5.80
CA GLU A 34 -9.28 -12.84 5.33
C GLU A 34 -7.96 -13.50 4.89
N ALA A 35 -7.12 -12.78 4.12
CA ALA A 35 -5.82 -13.29 3.69
C ALA A 35 -4.88 -13.54 4.88
N GLU A 36 -4.86 -12.65 5.87
CA GLU A 36 -4.08 -12.83 7.10
C GLU A 36 -4.56 -14.04 7.91
N ALA A 37 -5.87 -14.23 8.02
CA ALA A 37 -6.47 -15.38 8.69
C ALA A 37 -6.13 -16.70 7.97
N ALA A 38 -6.07 -16.68 6.63
CA ALA A 38 -5.65 -17.81 5.80
C ALA A 38 -4.13 -18.07 5.82
N GLY A 39 -3.34 -17.21 6.47
CA GLY A 39 -1.87 -17.32 6.51
C GLY A 39 -1.16 -16.74 5.28
N ASP A 40 -1.88 -16.10 4.36
CA ASP A 40 -1.31 -15.43 3.18
C ASP A 40 -0.89 -14.00 3.53
N ALA A 41 0.26 -13.89 4.21
CA ALA A 41 0.82 -12.61 4.64
C ALA A 41 1.17 -11.68 3.47
N ALA A 42 1.62 -12.24 2.34
CA ALA A 42 1.99 -11.46 1.16
C ALA A 42 0.77 -10.76 0.56
N ARG A 43 -0.34 -11.50 0.41
CA ARG A 43 -1.60 -10.94 -0.08
C ARG A 43 -2.20 -9.95 0.92
N ALA A 44 -2.20 -10.28 2.20
CA ALA A 44 -2.69 -9.37 3.25
C ALA A 44 -1.95 -8.02 3.21
N LEU A 45 -0.62 -8.06 3.13
CA LEU A 45 0.23 -6.87 3.03
C LEU A 45 -0.11 -6.02 1.79
N ARG A 46 -0.18 -6.65 0.61
CA ARG A 46 -0.49 -5.96 -0.66
C ARG A 46 -1.87 -5.31 -0.64
N LEU A 47 -2.88 -6.01 -0.12
CA LEU A 47 -4.25 -5.50 -0.02
C LEU A 47 -4.35 -4.29 0.90
N ARG A 48 -3.71 -4.33 2.08
CA ARG A 48 -3.67 -3.18 3.00
C ARG A 48 -2.91 -2.01 2.42
N PHE A 49 -1.81 -2.27 1.74
CA PHE A 49 -1.04 -1.21 1.09
C PHE A 49 -1.88 -0.48 0.04
N ARG A 50 -2.63 -1.22 -0.79
CA ARG A 50 -3.56 -0.65 -1.77
C ARG A 50 -4.71 0.11 -1.10
N ALA A 51 -5.31 -0.43 -0.05
CA ALA A 51 -6.40 0.22 0.68
C ALA A 51 -5.96 1.57 1.28
N GLY A 52 -4.78 1.60 1.91
CA GLY A 52 -4.20 2.81 2.48
C GLY A 52 -3.90 3.89 1.43
N LEU A 53 -3.29 3.51 0.31
CA LEU A 53 -3.05 4.44 -0.81
C LEU A 53 -4.35 4.97 -1.41
N LEU A 54 -5.39 4.14 -1.55
CA LEU A 54 -6.70 4.59 -2.02
C LEU A 54 -7.35 5.60 -1.07
N ARG A 55 -7.26 5.38 0.25
CA ARG A 55 -7.78 6.33 1.25
C ARG A 55 -7.05 7.67 1.18
N LEU A 56 -5.73 7.64 1.10
CA LEU A 56 -4.93 8.86 0.93
C LEU A 56 -5.23 9.57 -0.40
N GLY A 57 -5.44 8.80 -1.47
CA GLY A 57 -5.81 9.33 -2.78
C GLY A 57 -7.21 9.98 -2.79
N ARG A 58 -8.20 9.33 -2.16
CA ARG A 58 -9.55 9.88 -1.98
C ARG A 58 -9.56 11.15 -1.13
N ALA A 59 -8.66 11.23 -0.15
CA ALA A 59 -8.44 12.42 0.66
C ALA A 59 -7.54 13.48 -0.03
N GLN A 60 -7.15 13.26 -1.30
CA GLN A 60 -6.29 14.15 -2.09
C GLN A 60 -4.90 14.42 -1.48
N VAL A 61 -4.45 13.56 -0.55
CA VAL A 61 -3.11 13.63 0.05
C VAL A 61 -2.04 13.22 -0.96
N VAL A 62 -2.36 12.24 -1.80
CA VAL A 62 -1.51 11.78 -2.90
C VAL A 62 -2.32 11.73 -4.20
N PRO A 63 -1.71 11.93 -5.38
CA PRO A 63 -2.42 11.81 -6.64
C PRO A 63 -2.81 10.34 -6.87
N LEU A 64 -4.10 10.07 -7.07
CA LEU A 64 -4.60 8.74 -7.38
C LEU A 64 -4.35 8.41 -8.86
N ARG A 65 -3.13 8.02 -9.20
CA ARG A 65 -2.71 7.65 -10.55
C ARG A 65 -1.92 6.34 -10.56
N GLU A 66 -2.04 5.57 -11.64
CA GLU A 66 -1.34 4.29 -11.82
C GLU A 66 0.19 4.43 -11.80
N SER A 67 0.70 5.59 -12.20
CA SER A 67 2.15 5.86 -12.21
C SER A 67 2.72 6.30 -10.86
N LEU A 68 1.91 6.35 -9.79
CA LEU A 68 2.41 6.73 -8.47
C LEU A 68 3.29 5.60 -7.89
N THR A 69 4.58 5.89 -7.74
CA THR A 69 5.53 4.96 -7.13
C THR A 69 5.56 5.08 -5.59
N SER A 70 5.98 4.01 -4.89
CA SER A 70 6.25 4.03 -3.45
C SER A 70 7.19 5.18 -3.08
N GLY A 71 8.23 5.39 -3.90
CA GLY A 71 9.19 6.47 -3.69
C GLY A 71 8.59 7.88 -3.80
N GLU A 72 7.65 8.11 -4.74
CA GLU A 72 6.92 9.38 -4.82
C GLU A 72 5.94 9.54 -3.66
N ALA A 73 5.20 8.49 -3.31
CA ALA A 73 4.28 8.50 -2.17
C ALA A 73 5.02 8.85 -0.87
N ARG A 74 6.21 8.30 -0.65
CA ARG A 74 7.08 8.61 0.50
C ARG A 74 7.47 10.08 0.56
N ARG A 75 7.80 10.69 -0.57
CA ARG A 75 8.16 12.12 -0.66
C ARG A 75 7.00 13.07 -0.37
N ILE A 76 5.77 12.64 -0.65
CA ILE A 76 4.55 13.42 -0.40
C ILE A 76 4.09 13.23 1.05
N ILE A 77 4.03 11.97 1.51
CA ILE A 77 3.49 11.63 2.83
C ILE A 77 4.48 12.02 3.94
N ARG A 78 5.79 11.80 3.76
CA ARG A 78 6.85 12.18 4.72
C ARG A 78 6.54 11.78 6.18
N LEU A 79 6.16 10.52 6.38
CA LEU A 79 5.93 9.94 7.71
C LEU A 79 6.78 8.68 7.86
N ALA A 80 7.47 8.55 9.01
CA ALA A 80 8.33 7.41 9.30
C ALA A 80 7.55 6.08 9.28
N ASP A 81 6.32 6.07 9.79
CA ASP A 81 5.44 4.90 9.73
C ASP A 81 5.15 4.49 8.28
N PHE A 82 4.90 5.44 7.38
CA PHE A 82 4.67 5.16 5.97
C PHE A 82 5.95 4.69 5.27
N ASP A 83 7.10 5.26 5.58
CA ASP A 83 8.39 4.85 5.02
C ASP A 83 8.71 3.38 5.35
N GLY A 84 8.41 2.94 6.58
CA GLY A 84 8.53 1.55 6.99
C GLY A 84 7.62 0.62 6.17
N LEU A 85 6.36 1.00 6.01
CA LEU A 85 5.37 0.23 5.23
C LEU A 85 5.75 0.12 3.76
N ALA A 86 6.15 1.24 3.14
CA ALA A 86 6.54 1.28 1.74
C ALA A 86 7.79 0.44 1.46
N ARG A 87 8.79 0.48 2.36
CA ARG A 87 9.98 -0.37 2.24
C ARG A 87 9.64 -1.85 2.31
N THR A 88 8.88 -2.25 3.33
CA THR A 88 8.44 -3.65 3.50
C THR A 88 7.64 -4.14 2.28
N HIS A 89 6.72 -3.31 1.78
CA HIS A 89 5.96 -3.62 0.58
C HIS A 89 6.86 -3.81 -0.64
N ASP A 90 7.79 -2.89 -0.88
CA ASP A 90 8.71 -2.96 -2.03
C ASP A 90 9.59 -4.21 -1.94
N GLU A 91 10.14 -4.53 -0.76
CA GLU A 91 10.94 -5.74 -0.55
C GLU A 91 10.15 -7.03 -0.85
N VAL A 92 8.86 -7.09 -0.46
CA VAL A 92 8.00 -8.25 -0.72
C VAL A 92 7.54 -8.34 -2.18
N VAL A 93 7.24 -7.21 -2.82
CA VAL A 93 6.74 -7.19 -4.22
C VAL A 93 7.86 -7.47 -5.21
N TYR A 94 9.04 -6.88 -5.00
CA TYR A 94 10.19 -7.09 -5.90
C TYR A 94 11.02 -8.34 -5.54
N GLY A 95 10.50 -9.23 -4.68
CA GLY A 95 11.16 -10.49 -4.34
C GLY A 95 12.47 -10.33 -3.55
N GLY A 96 12.68 -9.18 -2.91
CA GLY A 96 13.81 -8.94 -2.02
C GLY A 96 13.71 -9.72 -0.70
N ARG A 97 12.49 -10.09 -0.28
CA ARG A 97 12.24 -11.01 0.85
C ARG A 97 10.83 -11.61 0.79
N ASP A 98 10.66 -12.75 1.45
CA ASP A 98 9.33 -13.31 1.69
C ASP A 98 8.53 -12.48 2.71
N ALA A 99 7.22 -12.42 2.49
CA ALA A 99 6.29 -11.83 3.43
C ALA A 99 6.12 -12.74 4.65
N ARG A 100 6.23 -12.16 5.84
CA ARG A 100 6.01 -12.85 7.10
C ARG A 100 4.70 -12.36 7.72
N ARG A 101 4.13 -13.18 8.60
CA ARG A 101 2.91 -12.82 9.33
C ARG A 101 3.07 -11.49 10.07
N GLU A 102 4.24 -11.24 10.65
CA GLU A 102 4.54 -9.99 11.35
C GLU A 102 4.41 -8.77 10.43
N ASP A 103 4.71 -8.90 9.14
CA ASP A 103 4.57 -7.78 8.18
C ASP A 103 3.10 -7.41 7.97
N ALA A 104 2.23 -8.42 7.89
CA ALA A 104 0.79 -8.21 7.75
C ALA A 104 0.19 -7.53 9.00
N VAL A 105 0.66 -7.94 10.19
CA VAL A 105 0.27 -7.34 11.48
C VAL A 105 0.75 -5.89 11.58
N VAL A 106 2.04 -5.64 11.31
CA VAL A 106 2.61 -4.29 11.32
C VAL A 106 1.88 -3.39 10.32
N ALA A 107 1.53 -3.90 9.13
CA ALA A 107 0.73 -3.15 8.17
C ALA A 107 -0.65 -2.78 8.72
N ARG A 108 -1.33 -3.73 9.37
CA ARG A 108 -2.64 -3.50 10.00
C ARG A 108 -2.58 -2.43 11.10
N GLU A 109 -1.52 -2.39 11.89
CA GLU A 109 -1.37 -1.45 13.01
C GLU A 109 -0.89 -0.06 12.60
N ARG A 110 0.00 0.03 11.61
CA ARG A 110 0.66 1.29 11.23
C ARG A 110 -0.15 2.12 10.23
N TRP A 111 -0.97 1.48 9.39
CA TRP A 111 -1.82 2.21 8.44
C TRP A 111 -2.79 3.21 9.11
N PRO A 112 -3.51 2.85 10.19
CA PRO A 112 -4.34 3.80 10.93
C PRO A 112 -3.57 5.04 11.42
N LEU A 113 -2.32 4.87 11.87
CA LEU A 113 -1.47 5.98 12.32
C LEU A 113 -1.11 6.92 11.17
N VAL A 114 -0.76 6.38 10.01
CA VAL A 114 -0.47 7.16 8.79
C VAL A 114 -1.71 7.95 8.34
N LEU A 115 -2.88 7.33 8.36
CA LEU A 115 -4.14 7.97 7.98
C LEU A 115 -4.52 9.08 8.97
N ALA A 116 -4.45 8.80 10.27
CA ALA A 116 -4.73 9.78 11.32
C ALA A 116 -3.79 10.99 11.24
N ALA A 117 -2.49 10.76 11.03
CA ALA A 117 -1.50 11.83 10.88
C ALA A 117 -1.72 12.71 9.63
N LYS A 118 -2.49 12.23 8.64
CA LYS A 118 -2.90 12.99 7.46
C LYS A 118 -4.35 13.51 7.54
N GLY A 119 -5.00 13.39 8.69
CA GLY A 119 -6.39 13.83 8.88
C GLY A 119 -7.42 13.02 8.09
N VAL A 120 -7.04 11.83 7.61
CA VAL A 120 -7.94 10.94 6.89
C VAL A 120 -8.71 10.09 7.90
N ARG A 121 -10.04 10.24 7.93
CA ARG A 121 -10.92 9.44 8.80
C ARG A 121 -10.85 7.96 8.40
N THR A 122 -10.61 7.11 9.39
CA THR A 122 -10.54 5.64 9.28
C THR A 122 -11.93 4.99 9.15
#